data_AF-A0A7C6LVB1-F1
#
_entry.id   AF-A0A7C6LVB1-F1
#
_cell.length_a   1.000
_cell.length_b   1.000
_cell.length_c   1.000
_cell.angle_alpha   90.00
_cell.angle_beta   90.00
_cell.angle_gamma   90.00
#
_symmetry.space_group_name_H-M   'P 1'
#
loop_
_entity.id
_entity.type
_entity.pdbx_description
1 polymer ?
#
loop_
_entity_poly.entity_id
_entity_poly.type
_entity_poly.pdbx_seq_one_letter_code
_entity_poly.pdbx_strand_id
1 'polypeptide(L)'
;MPSQTFTFPAVVNERAARVVATGVAALGVVVLVTGRHWLTALLAVGFLLRVIAGPRLSPLGLLATHVVAPRLGPAIPTAGPPKRFAQAIGLVVTATAAVAGLGFGLVVLPTVLIAVLVFCAVLESAIGWCAGCFVFARLMEWGLIPEETCAACANLALAPR
;
A
#
# COMPACT_ATOMS: atom_id res chain seq x y z
N MET A 1 -21.74 11.21 14.73
CA MET A 1 -21.21 9.89 14.33
C MET A 1 -20.04 10.15 13.40
N PRO A 2 -18.77 10.02 13.83
CA PRO A 2 -17.66 10.26 12.90
C PRO A 2 -17.79 9.25 11.76
N SER A 3 -17.85 9.78 10.54
CA SER A 3 -18.06 9.02 9.32
C SER A 3 -17.01 7.91 9.21
N GLN A 4 -17.43 6.64 9.13
CA GLN A 4 -16.57 5.45 8.97
C GLN A 4 -15.69 5.47 7.70
N THR A 5 -15.71 6.57 6.94
CA THR A 5 -14.93 6.80 5.74
C THR A 5 -13.43 6.98 6.01
N PHE A 6 -13.03 7.43 7.20
CA PHE A 6 -11.62 7.67 7.56
C PHE A 6 -10.99 6.56 8.42
N THR A 7 -11.62 5.37 8.45
CA THR A 7 -11.09 4.23 9.18
C THR A 7 -10.64 3.17 8.19
N PHE A 8 -9.37 2.77 8.28
CA PHE A 8 -8.85 1.66 7.51
C PHE A 8 -9.55 0.35 7.93
N PRO A 9 -10.08 -0.45 6.98
CA PRO A 9 -10.84 -1.66 7.29
C PRO A 9 -9.96 -2.75 7.94
N ALA A 10 -10.53 -3.47 8.91
CA ALA A 10 -9.82 -4.54 9.62
C ALA A 10 -9.51 -5.76 8.74
N VAL A 11 -10.34 -6.03 7.74
CA VAL A 11 -10.12 -7.05 6.71
C VAL A 11 -10.18 -6.40 5.35
N VAL A 12 -9.25 -6.79 4.48
CA VAL A 12 -9.21 -6.35 3.09
C VAL A 12 -9.20 -7.55 2.15
N ASN A 13 -9.44 -7.29 0.86
CA ASN A 13 -9.36 -8.31 -0.17
C ASN A 13 -7.94 -8.36 -0.75
N GLU A 14 -7.26 -9.51 -0.62
CA GLU A 14 -5.90 -9.71 -1.16
C GLU A 14 -5.85 -9.45 -2.67
N ARG A 15 -6.90 -9.82 -3.42
CA ARG A 15 -6.95 -9.56 -4.88
C ARG A 15 -6.99 -8.08 -5.20
N ALA A 16 -7.74 -7.31 -4.40
CA ALA A 16 -7.76 -5.85 -4.55
C ALA A 16 -6.38 -5.26 -4.19
N ALA A 17 -5.73 -5.75 -3.13
CA ALA A 17 -4.37 -5.34 -2.79
C ALA A 17 -3.37 -5.60 -3.92
N ARG A 18 -3.45 -6.77 -4.57
CA ARG A 18 -2.60 -7.12 -5.73
C ARG A 18 -2.82 -6.20 -6.93
N VAL A 19 -4.08 -5.88 -7.26
CA VAL A 19 -4.39 -4.92 -8.34
C VAL A 19 -3.86 -3.52 -8.00
N VAL A 20 -4.02 -3.09 -6.74
CA VAL A 20 -3.45 -1.83 -6.28
C VAL A 20 -1.93 -1.83 -6.44
N ALA A 21 -1.26 -2.93 -6.09
CA ALA A 21 0.18 -3.10 -6.26
C ALA A 21 0.60 -3.05 -7.74
N THR A 22 -0.17 -3.66 -8.66
CA THR A 22 0.05 -3.52 -10.11
C THR A 22 0.01 -2.06 -10.55
N GLY A 23 -0.98 -1.30 -10.08
CA GLY A 23 -1.10 0.12 -10.39
C GLY A 23 0.06 0.97 -9.86
N VAL A 24 0.51 0.69 -8.64
CA VAL A 24 1.72 1.33 -8.05
C VAL A 24 2.96 0.98 -8.86
N ALA A 25 3.15 -0.29 -9.22
CA ALA A 25 4.29 -0.74 -10.03
C ALA A 25 4.29 -0.04 -11.40
N ALA A 26 3.15 -0.02 -12.10
CA ALA A 26 3.02 0.65 -13.38
C ALA A 26 3.36 2.14 -13.30
N LEU A 27 2.79 2.86 -12.32
CA LEU A 27 3.06 4.27 -12.13
C LEU A 27 4.53 4.54 -11.74
N GLY A 28 5.12 3.68 -10.91
CA GLY A 28 6.53 3.75 -10.55
C GLY A 28 7.46 3.50 -11.76
N VAL A 29 7.14 2.55 -12.64
CA VAL A 29 7.87 2.35 -13.90
C VAL A 29 7.78 3.60 -14.78
N VAL A 30 6.61 4.22 -14.90
CA VAL A 30 6.46 5.48 -15.64
C VAL A 30 7.33 6.58 -15.05
N VAL A 31 7.41 6.70 -13.72
CA VAL A 31 8.32 7.65 -13.05
C VAL A 31 9.77 7.37 -13.45
N LEU A 32 10.23 6.12 -13.39
CA LEU A 32 11.61 5.74 -13.70
C LEU A 32 11.98 5.98 -15.17
N VAL A 33 11.07 5.67 -16.10
CA VAL A 33 11.32 5.84 -17.54
C VAL A 33 11.26 7.31 -17.97
N THR A 34 10.30 8.08 -17.43
CA THR A 34 10.09 9.47 -17.86
C THR A 34 10.85 10.50 -17.06
N GLY A 35 11.37 10.14 -15.87
CA GLY A 35 12.01 11.08 -14.94
C GLY A 35 11.05 12.14 -14.37
N ARG A 36 9.73 11.99 -14.55
CA ARG A 36 8.76 13.01 -14.15
C ARG A 36 8.50 12.96 -12.65
N HIS A 37 9.31 13.67 -11.87
CA HIS A 37 9.25 13.70 -10.39
C HIS A 37 7.88 14.12 -9.82
N TRP A 38 7.05 14.86 -10.55
CA TRP A 38 5.70 15.22 -10.10
C TRP A 38 4.77 13.99 -9.95
N LEU A 39 5.01 12.92 -10.73
CA LEU A 39 4.28 11.65 -10.59
C LEU A 39 4.60 10.95 -9.26
N THR A 40 5.78 11.20 -8.70
CA THR A 40 6.16 10.71 -7.36
C THR A 40 5.30 11.35 -6.27
N ALA A 41 4.96 12.64 -6.42
CA ALA A 41 4.02 13.30 -5.51
C ALA A 41 2.61 12.70 -5.64
N LEU A 42 2.18 12.35 -6.84
CA LEU A 42 0.90 11.66 -7.07
C LEU A 42 0.86 10.28 -6.37
N LEU A 43 1.96 9.51 -6.46
CA LEU A 43 2.12 8.26 -5.71
C LEU A 43 2.00 8.49 -4.19
N ALA A 44 2.68 9.51 -3.67
CA ALA A 44 2.64 9.86 -2.24
C ALA A 44 1.22 10.20 -1.78
N VAL A 45 0.49 11.03 -2.53
CA VAL A 45 -0.92 11.33 -2.25
C VAL A 45 -1.77 10.06 -2.29
N GLY A 46 -1.55 9.17 -3.28
CA GLY A 46 -2.24 7.90 -3.38
C GLY A 46 -2.00 6.99 -2.17
N PHE A 47 -0.77 6.93 -1.64
CA PHE A 47 -0.46 6.23 -0.40
C PHE A 47 -1.10 6.89 0.82
N LEU A 48 -1.05 8.22 0.92
CA LEU A 48 -1.66 8.98 2.02
C LEU A 48 -3.16 8.70 2.14
N LEU A 49 -3.90 8.77 1.02
CA LEU A 49 -5.33 8.45 0.99
C LEU A 49 -5.61 7.02 1.47
N ARG A 50 -4.76 6.05 1.09
CA ARG A 50 -4.88 4.65 1.51
C ARG A 50 -4.50 4.44 2.97
N VAL A 51 -3.57 5.19 3.53
CA VAL A 51 -3.22 5.10 4.97
C VAL A 51 -4.37 5.61 5.84
N ILE A 52 -5.04 6.69 5.42
CA ILE A 52 -6.12 7.32 6.16
C ILE A 52 -7.41 6.50 6.04
N ALA A 53 -7.84 6.16 4.82
CA ALA A 53 -9.17 5.61 4.57
C ALA A 53 -9.18 4.20 3.94
N GLY A 54 -8.01 3.62 3.70
CA GLY A 54 -7.89 2.37 2.95
C GLY A 54 -8.32 2.53 1.49
N PRO A 55 -8.88 1.46 0.87
CA PRO A 55 -9.28 1.50 -0.54
C PRO A 55 -10.48 2.42 -0.83
N ARG A 56 -11.13 2.98 0.20
CA ARG A 56 -12.39 3.73 0.09
C ARG A 56 -12.24 5.13 -0.52
N LEU A 57 -11.08 5.78 -0.41
CA LEU A 57 -10.86 7.14 -0.95
C LEU A 57 -9.89 7.21 -2.12
N SER A 58 -9.03 6.22 -2.31
CA SER A 58 -8.08 6.24 -3.42
C SER A 58 -8.79 5.85 -4.72
N PRO A 59 -8.70 6.64 -5.81
CA PRO A 59 -9.30 6.28 -7.10
C PRO A 59 -8.83 4.89 -7.59
N LEU A 60 -7.55 4.62 -7.38
CA LEU A 60 -6.94 3.34 -7.71
C LEU A 60 -7.42 2.21 -6.78
N GLY A 61 -7.65 2.52 -5.50
CA GLY A 61 -8.25 1.59 -4.53
C GLY A 61 -9.70 1.24 -4.86
N LEU A 62 -10.50 2.21 -5.29
CA LEU A 62 -11.89 2.01 -5.71
C LEU A 62 -11.96 1.18 -6.99
N LEU A 63 -11.16 1.51 -8.00
CA LEU A 63 -11.09 0.75 -9.24
C LEU A 63 -10.60 -0.69 -8.99
N ALA A 64 -9.58 -0.87 -8.17
CA ALA A 64 -9.11 -2.19 -7.80
C ALA A 64 -10.19 -3.02 -7.08
N THR A 65 -10.88 -2.42 -6.11
CA THR A 65 -11.82 -3.13 -5.24
C THR A 65 -13.16 -3.43 -5.91
N HIS A 66 -13.72 -2.48 -6.66
CA HIS A 66 -15.08 -2.59 -7.21
C HIS A 66 -15.12 -3.04 -8.66
N VAL A 67 -14.03 -2.87 -9.41
CA VAL A 67 -14.02 -3.10 -10.86
C VAL A 67 -13.14 -4.30 -11.21
N VAL A 68 -11.86 -4.26 -10.84
CA VAL A 68 -10.89 -5.27 -11.33
C VAL A 68 -10.89 -6.54 -10.49
N ALA A 69 -10.76 -6.44 -9.16
CA ALA A 69 -10.68 -7.60 -8.29
C ALA A 69 -11.89 -8.56 -8.39
N PRO A 70 -13.15 -8.09 -8.49
CA PRO A 70 -14.31 -8.97 -8.67
C PRO A 70 -14.26 -9.79 -9.97
N ARG A 71 -13.62 -9.25 -11.02
CA ARG A 71 -13.44 -9.95 -12.31
C ARG A 71 -12.36 -11.03 -12.27
N LEU A 72 -11.43 -10.94 -11.33
CA LEU A 72 -10.41 -11.97 -11.10
C LEU A 72 -10.98 -13.15 -10.29
N GLY A 73 -12.20 -13.01 -9.73
CA GLY A 73 -12.99 -14.03 -9.02
C GLY A 73 -13.26 -13.69 -7.54
N PRO A 74 -13.57 -14.69 -6.67
CA PRO A 74 -13.99 -14.46 -5.28
C PRO A 74 -12.98 -13.68 -4.42
N ALA A 75 -13.47 -12.86 -3.50
CA ALA A 75 -12.63 -12.12 -2.57
C ALA A 75 -11.85 -13.06 -1.65
N ILE A 76 -10.56 -12.78 -1.47
CA ILE A 76 -9.68 -13.53 -0.54
C ILE A 76 -9.45 -12.61 0.67
N PRO A 77 -10.02 -12.91 1.85
CA PRO A 77 -9.85 -12.07 3.02
C PRO A 77 -8.40 -12.11 3.50
N THR A 78 -7.85 -10.96 3.88
CA THR A 78 -6.52 -10.80 4.46
C THR A 78 -6.55 -9.71 5.53
N ALA A 79 -5.56 -9.72 6.43
CA ALA A 79 -5.50 -8.79 7.56
C ALA A 79 -5.23 -7.35 7.11
N GLY A 80 -6.06 -6.42 7.58
CA GLY A 80 -5.96 -4.99 7.29
C GLY A 80 -4.78 -4.27 7.94
N PRO A 81 -4.51 -4.44 9.26
CA PRO A 81 -3.44 -3.71 9.94
C PRO A 81 -2.04 -3.85 9.31
N PRO A 82 -1.57 -5.07 8.93
CA PRO A 82 -0.28 -5.23 8.25
C PRO A 82 -0.25 -4.54 6.88
N LYS A 83 -1.36 -4.55 6.14
CA LYS A 83 -1.47 -3.87 4.84
C LYS A 83 -1.47 -2.35 5.02
N ARG A 84 -2.11 -1.81 6.05
CA ARG A 84 -2.05 -0.37 6.38
C ARG A 84 -0.63 0.07 6.72
N PHE A 85 0.09 -0.75 7.49
CA PHE A 85 1.51 -0.50 7.77
C PHE A 85 2.35 -0.46 6.49
N ALA A 86 2.13 -1.42 5.57
CA ALA A 86 2.78 -1.39 4.26
C ALA A 86 2.46 -0.12 3.46
N GLN A 87 1.21 0.37 3.50
CA GLN A 87 0.83 1.65 2.87
C GLN A 87 1.57 2.84 3.52
N ALA A 88 1.80 2.82 4.84
CA ALA A 88 2.54 3.87 5.53
C ALA A 88 4.01 3.89 5.14
N ILE A 89 4.65 2.72 4.99
CA ILE A 89 6.01 2.64 4.45
C ILE A 89 6.04 3.22 3.03
N GLY A 90 5.10 2.82 2.17
CA GLY A 90 4.98 3.35 0.81
C GLY A 90 4.82 4.88 0.79
N LEU A 91 4.04 5.44 1.71
CA LEU A 91 3.90 6.88 1.89
C LEU A 91 5.23 7.53 2.24
N VAL A 92 5.94 7.03 3.25
CA VAL A 92 7.24 7.59 3.68
C VAL A 92 8.25 7.54 2.53
N VAL A 93 8.37 6.41 1.83
CA VAL A 93 9.27 6.25 0.69
C VAL A 93 8.95 7.24 -0.43
N THR A 94 7.68 7.33 -0.83
CA THR A 94 7.27 8.19 -1.95
C THR A 94 7.29 9.68 -1.58
N ALA A 95 6.93 10.05 -0.35
CA ALA A 95 7.06 11.41 0.14
C ALA A 95 8.53 11.83 0.20
N THR A 96 9.42 10.97 0.69
CA THR A 96 10.86 11.23 0.74
C THR A 96 11.43 11.40 -0.68
N ALA A 97 11.05 10.52 -1.60
CA ALA A 97 11.43 10.62 -3.01
C ALA A 97 10.89 11.91 -3.67
N ALA A 98 9.65 12.31 -3.36
CA ALA A 98 9.06 13.54 -3.87
C ALA A 98 9.78 14.79 -3.34
N VAL A 99 10.06 14.85 -2.03
CA VAL A 99 10.79 15.97 -1.41
C VAL A 99 12.22 16.05 -1.94
N ALA A 100 12.94 14.94 -1.99
CA ALA A 100 14.30 14.90 -2.53
C ALA A 100 14.37 15.31 -4.00
N GLY A 101 13.44 14.84 -4.83
CA GLY A 101 13.41 15.14 -6.27
C GLY A 101 12.89 16.54 -6.59
N LEU A 102 11.74 16.93 -6.04
CA LEU A 102 11.09 18.21 -6.36
C LEU A 102 11.62 19.38 -5.52
N GLY A 103 11.95 19.14 -4.25
CA GLY A 103 12.41 20.19 -3.34
C GLY A 103 13.90 20.49 -3.46
N PHE A 104 14.72 19.44 -3.66
CA PHE A 104 16.17 19.57 -3.67
C PHE A 104 16.81 19.23 -5.04
N GLY A 105 16.04 18.78 -6.03
CA GLY A 105 16.55 18.47 -7.36
C GLY A 105 17.43 17.21 -7.43
N LEU A 106 17.39 16.33 -6.43
CA LEU A 106 18.18 15.10 -6.44
C LEU A 106 17.60 14.10 -7.46
N VAL A 107 18.47 13.45 -8.21
CA VAL A 107 18.06 12.42 -9.19
C VAL A 107 18.24 11.01 -8.62
N VAL A 108 19.40 10.72 -8.03
CA VAL A 108 19.78 9.36 -7.61
C VAL A 108 18.90 8.85 -6.49
N LEU A 109 18.73 9.63 -5.41
CA LEU A 109 17.96 9.19 -4.23
C LEU A 109 16.49 8.86 -4.56
N PRO A 110 15.70 9.74 -5.22
CA PRO A 110 14.34 9.41 -5.63
C PRO A 110 14.28 8.19 -6.56
N THR A 111 15.24 8.06 -7.48
CA THR A 111 15.28 6.94 -8.43
C THR A 111 15.46 5.61 -7.71
N VAL A 112 16.40 5.53 -6.77
CA VAL A 112 16.62 4.32 -5.95
C VAL A 112 15.39 3.99 -5.12
N LEU A 113 14.79 4.98 -4.45
CA LEU A 113 13.59 4.79 -3.63
C LEU A 113 12.41 4.25 -4.45
N ILE A 114 12.19 4.80 -5.65
CA ILE A 114 11.12 4.36 -6.54
C ILE A 114 11.43 2.99 -7.15
N ALA A 115 12.68 2.69 -7.48
CA ALA A 115 13.07 1.37 -7.96
C ALA A 115 12.80 0.27 -6.90
N VAL A 116 13.16 0.51 -5.64
CA VAL A 116 12.85 -0.40 -4.53
C VAL A 116 11.33 -0.55 -4.34
N LEU A 117 10.59 0.56 -4.39
CA LEU A 117 9.12 0.52 -4.32
C LEU A 117 8.52 -0.33 -5.44
N VAL A 118 8.96 -0.15 -6.68
CA VAL A 118 8.49 -0.91 -7.85
C VAL A 118 8.80 -2.39 -7.67
N PHE A 119 10.02 -2.75 -7.23
CA PHE A 119 10.39 -4.13 -6.97
C PHE A 119 9.44 -4.79 -5.95
N CYS A 120 9.20 -4.15 -4.81
CA CYS A 120 8.26 -4.65 -3.80
C CYS A 120 6.82 -4.74 -4.33
N ALA A 121 6.36 -3.75 -5.10
CA ALA A 121 5.02 -3.74 -5.68
C ALA A 121 4.83 -4.84 -6.73
N VAL A 122 5.87 -5.14 -7.51
CA VAL A 122 5.88 -6.27 -8.46
C VAL A 122 5.75 -7.59 -7.72
N LEU A 123 6.53 -7.83 -6.65
CA LEU A 123 6.43 -9.04 -5.84
C LEU A 123 5.03 -9.23 -5.26
N GLU A 124 4.43 -8.19 -4.71
CA GLU A 124 3.06 -8.26 -4.18
C GLU A 124 2.06 -8.54 -5.31
N SER A 125 2.18 -7.86 -6.45
CA SER A 125 1.24 -8.06 -7.56
C SER A 125 1.32 -9.46 -8.19
N ALA A 126 2.53 -9.98 -8.39
CA ALA A 126 2.78 -11.21 -9.14
C ALA A 126 2.53 -12.46 -8.29
N ILE A 127 3.09 -12.51 -7.09
CA ILE A 127 3.07 -13.70 -6.22
C ILE A 127 2.36 -13.50 -4.88
N GLY A 128 1.87 -12.29 -4.58
CA GLY A 128 1.16 -12.00 -3.32
C GLY A 128 2.08 -11.81 -2.11
N TRP A 129 3.39 -11.65 -2.33
CA TRP A 129 4.34 -11.44 -1.23
C TRP A 129 4.50 -9.93 -0.95
N CYS A 130 3.99 -9.49 0.20
CA CYS A 130 4.08 -8.08 0.63
C CYS A 130 5.22 -7.88 1.63
N ALA A 131 6.27 -7.18 1.22
CA ALA A 131 7.43 -6.88 2.06
C ALA A 131 7.04 -6.15 3.36
N GLY A 132 6.10 -5.20 3.30
CA GLY A 132 5.63 -4.48 4.48
C GLY A 132 4.90 -5.38 5.48
N CYS A 133 4.11 -6.34 5.01
CA CYS A 133 3.46 -7.33 5.89
C CYS A 133 4.47 -8.27 6.53
N PHE A 134 5.52 -8.67 5.81
CA PHE A 134 6.61 -9.48 6.36
C PHE A 134 7.36 -8.74 7.48
N VAL A 135 7.71 -7.46 7.26
CA VAL A 135 8.34 -6.62 8.28
C VAL A 135 7.42 -6.45 9.50
N PHE A 136 6.12 -6.22 9.27
CA PHE A 136 5.15 -6.12 10.36
C PHE A 136 5.09 -7.39 11.22
N ALA A 137 5.07 -8.57 10.59
CA ALA A 137 5.09 -9.85 11.30
C ALA A 137 6.35 -10.01 12.15
N ARG A 138 7.52 -9.67 11.59
CA ARG A 138 8.79 -9.72 12.33
C ARG A 138 8.85 -8.72 13.50
N LEU A 139 8.26 -7.54 13.34
CA LEU A 139 8.16 -6.55 14.42
C LEU A 139 7.24 -7.01 15.55
N MET A 140 6.19 -7.78 15.25
CA MET A 140 5.39 -8.45 16.28
C MET A 140 6.18 -9.55 16.99
N GLU A 141 6.90 -10.40 16.24
CA GLU A 141 7.75 -11.46 16.82
C GLU A 141 8.83 -10.91 17.77
N TRP A 142 9.34 -9.70 17.49
CA TRP A 142 10.31 -9.02 18.35
C TRP A 142 9.66 -8.22 19.51
N GLY A 143 8.33 -8.20 19.60
CA GLY A 143 7.61 -7.46 20.64
C GLY A 143 7.59 -5.94 20.47
N LEU A 144 7.99 -5.41 19.30
CA LEU A 144 7.91 -3.97 19.00
C LEU A 144 6.49 -3.51 18.66
N ILE A 145 5.66 -4.44 18.15
CA ILE A 145 4.24 -4.20 17.87
C ILE A 145 3.43 -5.10 18.79
N PRO A 146 2.59 -4.55 19.68
CA PRO A 146 1.81 -5.37 20.61
C PRO A 146 0.77 -6.20 19.85
N GLU A 147 0.54 -7.44 20.29
CA GLU A 147 -0.32 -8.42 19.62
C GLU A 147 -1.77 -7.93 19.45
N GLU A 148 -2.25 -7.09 20.39
CA GLU A 148 -3.55 -6.41 20.32
C GLU A 148 -3.75 -5.59 19.04
N THR A 149 -2.67 -5.05 18.46
CA THR A 149 -2.68 -4.32 17.18
C THR A 149 -3.19 -5.18 16.03
N CYS A 150 -3.01 -6.50 16.14
CA CYS A 150 -3.35 -7.49 15.15
C CYS A 150 -4.24 -8.62 15.73
N ALA A 151 -5.07 -8.34 16.74
CA ALA A 151 -5.98 -9.34 17.30
C ALA A 151 -6.92 -9.96 16.23
N ALA A 152 -7.32 -9.15 15.23
CA ALA A 152 -8.11 -9.60 14.08
C ALA A 152 -7.31 -10.38 13.02
N CYS A 153 -5.97 -10.33 13.07
CA CYS A 153 -5.10 -11.03 12.12
C CYS A 153 -4.99 -12.52 12.43
N ALA A 154 -5.19 -12.90 13.70
CA ALA A 154 -5.21 -14.28 14.15
C ALA A 154 -6.49 -15.03 13.72
N ASN A 155 -7.62 -14.33 13.55
CA ASN A 155 -8.89 -14.91 13.11
C ASN A 155 -9.68 -13.94 12.22
N LEU A 156 -9.46 -14.04 10.91
CA LEU A 156 -10.15 -13.21 9.90
C LEU A 156 -11.68 -13.37 9.92
N ALA A 157 -12.19 -14.46 10.46
CA ALA A 157 -13.64 -14.72 10.61
C ALA A 157 -14.32 -13.86 11.68
N LEU A 158 -13.57 -13.35 12.67
CA LEU A 158 -14.09 -12.55 13.78
C LEU A 158 -14.08 -11.04 13.49
N ALA A 159 -13.45 -10.62 12.40
CA ALA A 159 -13.32 -9.21 12.08
C ALA A 159 -14.65 -8.62 11.57
N PRO A 160 -15.05 -7.43 12.04
CA PRO A 160 -16.24 -6.75 11.53
C PRO A 160 -16.07 -6.44 10.04
N ARG A 161 -17.05 -6.86 9.23
CA ARG A 161 -17.06 -6.69 7.77
C ARG A 161 -17.38 -5.25 7.37
#